data_AF-A0A538LSL7-F1
#
_entry.id   AF-A0A538LSL7-F1
#
_cell.length_a   1.000
_cell.length_b   1.000
_cell.length_c   1.000
_cell.angle_alpha   90.00
_cell.angle_beta   90.00
_cell.angle_gamma   90.00
#
_symmetry.space_group_name_H-M   'P 1'
#
loop_
_entity.id
_entity.type
_entity.pdbx_description
1 polymer ?
#
loop_
_entity_poly.entity_id
_entity_poly.type
_entity_poly.pdbx_seq_one_letter_code
_entity_poly.pdbx_strand_id
1 'polypeptide(L)' 'MERVCENCAGEDDELVAVHRLYVVPESWDRPGSTTKVEETELWCFSCRSLYPHEPTEAAQEP' A
#
# COMPACT_ATOMS: atom_id res chain seq x y z
N MET A 1 6.43 9.96 -19.30
CA MET A 1 5.82 8.69 -18.89
C MET A 1 4.81 9.06 -17.83
N GLU A 2 3.53 8.93 -18.13
CA GLU A 2 2.48 9.06 -17.13
C GLU A 2 2.74 8.04 -16.02
N ARG A 3 2.72 8.49 -14.76
CA ARG A 3 2.82 7.58 -13.63
C ARG A 3 1.41 7.06 -13.38
N VAL A 4 1.26 5.75 -13.24
CA VAL A 4 -0.03 5.10 -12.98
C VAL A 4 0.02 4.40 -11.63
N CYS A 5 -1.14 4.18 -11.03
CA CYS A 5 -1.23 3.40 -9.81
C CYS A 5 -0.83 1.94 -10.08
N GLU A 6 0.16 1.43 -9.36
CA GLU A 6 0.69 0.08 -9.55
C GLU A 6 -0.24 -1.03 -9.00
N ASN A 7 -1.28 -0.66 -8.25
CA ASN A 7 -2.28 -1.60 -7.75
C ASN A 7 -3.53 -1.74 -8.64
N CYS A 8 -4.03 -0.65 -9.24
CA CYS A 8 -5.26 -0.68 -10.04
C CYS A 8 -5.09 -0.25 -11.50
N ALA A 9 -3.87 0.14 -11.90
CA ALA A 9 -3.54 0.70 -13.21
C ALA A 9 -4.30 2.00 -13.56
N GLY A 10 -4.90 2.67 -12.57
CA GLY A 10 -5.56 3.96 -12.77
C GLY A 10 -4.56 5.10 -12.99
N GLU A 11 -4.88 5.99 -13.93
CA GLU A 11 -4.20 7.27 -14.11
C GLU A 11 -4.56 8.19 -12.95
N ASP A 12 -3.56 8.68 -12.21
CA ASP A 12 -3.75 9.58 -11.08
C ASP A 12 -2.48 10.43 -10.90
N ASP A 13 -2.66 11.71 -10.58
CA ASP A 13 -1.55 12.64 -10.34
C ASP A 13 -1.07 12.61 -8.86
N GLU A 14 -1.90 12.10 -7.94
CA GLU A 14 -1.65 12.03 -6.49
C GLU A 14 -1.18 10.64 -6.05
N LEU A 15 -0.15 10.14 -6.74
CA LEU A 15 0.49 8.87 -6.42
C LEU A 15 1.48 9.01 -5.27
N VAL A 16 1.34 8.15 -4.27
CA VAL A 16 2.18 8.13 -3.08
C VAL A 16 2.92 6.80 -2.99
N ALA A 17 4.20 6.86 -2.63
CA ALA A 17 5.04 5.69 -2.42
C ALA A 17 4.65 4.94 -1.15
N VAL A 18 4.39 3.64 -1.27
CA VAL A 18 3.94 2.78 -0.17
C VAL A 18 4.65 1.42 -0.19
N HIS A 19 4.66 0.74 0.95
CA HIS A 19 4.88 -0.70 1.04
C HIS A 19 3.54 -1.40 1.25
N ARG A 20 3.25 -2.41 0.43
CA ARG A 20 2.04 -3.23 0.55
C ARG A 20 2.11 -4.10 1.81
N LEU A 21 0.98 -4.25 2.49
CA LEU A 21 0.83 -5.16 3.60
C LEU A 21 -0.13 -6.30 3.27
N TYR A 22 0.28 -7.53 3.54
CA TYR A 22 -0.62 -8.69 3.59
C TYR A 22 -1.03 -8.95 5.02
N VAL A 23 -2.33 -8.90 5.29
CA VAL A 23 -2.89 -9.10 6.62
C VAL A 23 -3.60 -10.45 6.66
N VAL A 24 -3.18 -11.29 7.59
CA VAL A 24 -3.89 -12.51 8.00
C VAL A 24 -4.58 -12.18 9.31
N PRO A 25 -5.92 -12.14 9.35
CA PRO A 25 -6.65 -11.90 10.58
C PRO A 25 -6.38 -12.98 11.62
N GLU A 26 -6.50 -12.63 12.89
CA GLU A 26 -6.51 -13.60 13.98
C GLU A 26 -7.75 -14.51 13.88
N SER A 27 -7.56 -15.79 14.18
CA SER A 27 -8.63 -16.75 14.42
C SER A 27 -8.52 -17.30 15.85
N TRP A 28 -9.54 -18.03 16.31
CA TRP A 28 -9.59 -18.57 17.66
C TRP A 28 -8.41 -19.50 18.02
N ASP A 29 -7.82 -20.14 17.01
CA ASP A 29 -6.72 -21.10 17.11
C ASP A 29 -5.37 -20.56 16.58
N ARG A 30 -5.37 -19.38 15.96
CA ARG A 30 -4.19 -18.87 15.24
C ARG A 30 -4.00 -17.38 15.46
N PRO A 31 -2.80 -16.94 15.89
CA PRO A 31 -2.51 -15.51 15.97
C PRO A 31 -2.55 -14.88 14.58
N GLY A 32 -3.07 -13.65 14.52
CA GLY A 32 -3.00 -12.84 13.31
C GLY A 32 -1.57 -12.49 12.94
N SER A 33 -1.35 -12.11 11.68
CA SER A 33 -0.04 -11.65 11.22
C SER A 33 -0.16 -10.61 10.13
N THR A 34 0.80 -9.69 10.10
CA THR A 34 0.99 -8.72 9.02
C THR A 34 2.34 -8.98 8.38
N THR A 35 2.38 -9.09 7.06
CA THR A 35 3.61 -9.25 6.29
C THR A 35 3.77 -8.05 5.37
N LYS A 36 4.86 -7.31 5.56
CA LYS A 36 5.25 -6.21 4.68
C LYS A 36 5.96 -6.73 3.44
N VAL A 37 5.64 -6.15 2.29
CA VAL A 37 6.39 -6.31 1.05
C VAL A 37 7.40 -5.16 0.98
N GLU A 38 8.68 -5.48 0.88
CA GLU A 38 9.77 -4.47 0.86
C GLU A 38 9.81 -3.64 -0.44
N GLU A 39 9.19 -4.14 -1.50
CA GLU A 39 9.01 -3.39 -2.75
C GLU A 39 8.22 -2.11 -2.49
N THR A 40 8.67 -1.03 -3.11
CA THR A 40 7.96 0.25 -3.08
C THR A 40 7.04 0.35 -4.29
N GLU A 41 5.77 0.66 -4.05
CA GLU A 41 4.75 0.84 -5.08
C GLU A 41 4.18 2.27 -5.02
N LEU A 42 3.72 2.81 -6.16
CA LEU A 42 3.02 4.08 -6.28
C LEU A 42 1.51 3.86 -6.31
N TRP A 43 0.82 4.33 -5.27
CA TRP A 43 -0.62 4.11 -5.11
C TRP A 43 -1.42 5.41 -5.09
N CYS A 44 -2.55 5.41 -5.81
CA CYS A 44 -3.54 6.49 -5.78
C CYS A 44 -4.28 6.55 -4.43
N PHE A 45 -5.01 7.63 -4.21
CA PHE A 45 -5.81 7.82 -2.99
C PHE A 45 -6.82 6.68 -2.76
N SER A 46 -7.50 6.23 -3.81
CA SER A 46 -8.50 5.16 -3.69
C SER A 46 -7.88 3.83 -3.23
N CYS A 47 -6.73 3.43 -3.79
CA CYS A 47 -6.08 2.18 -3.37
C CYS A 47 -5.55 2.26 -1.93
N ARG A 48 -4.98 3.40 -1.53
CA ARG A 48 -4.54 3.62 -0.15
C ARG A 48 -5.72 3.59 0.84
N SER A 49 -6.90 4.05 0.43
CA SER A 49 -8.09 4.00 1.28
C SER A 49 -8.70 2.60 1.43
N LEU A 50 -8.34 1.66 0.54
CA LEU A 50 -8.99 0.34 0.46
C LEU A 50 -8.07 -0.81 0.85
N TYR A 51 -6.77 -0.70 0.60
CA TYR A 51 -5.84 -1.80 0.75
C TYR A 51 -4.82 -1.52 1.86
N PRO A 52 -4.48 -2.52 2.69
CA PRO A 52 -3.46 -2.37 3.72
C PRO A 52 -2.10 -2.00 3.15
N HIS A 53 -1.51 -0.93 3.66
CA HIS A 53 -0.24 -0.40 3.23
C HIS A 53 0.39 0.43 4.35
N GLU A 54 1.68 0.70 4.24
CA GLU A 54 2.36 1.75 5.00
C GLU A 54 3.02 2.74 4.01
N PRO A 55 2.94 4.06 4.24
CA PRO A 55 3.72 5.02 3.46
C PRO A 55 5.22 4.77 3.63
N THR A 56 6.00 4.91 2.56
CA THR A 56 7.46 4.90 2.71
C THR A 56 7.94 6.13 3.47
N GLU A 57 9.16 6.11 3.99
CA GLU A 57 9.76 7.27 4.67
C GLU A 57 9.83 8.50 3.74
N ALA A 58 9.98 8.28 2.42
CA ALA A 58 9.98 9.34 1.41
C ALA A 58 8.57 9.91 1.12
N ALA A 59 7.50 9.17 1.43
CA ALA A 59 6.13 9.64 1.32
C ALA A 59 5.64 10.43 2.55
N GLN A 60 6.43 10.42 3.63
CA GLN A 60 6.16 11.15 4.87
C GLN A 60 6.85 12.52 4.82
N GLU A 61 6.55 13.33 3.80
CA GLU A 61 6.93 14.75 3.83
C GLU A 61 5.93 15.52 4.73
N PRO A 62 6.41 16.40 5.64
CA PRO A 62 5.57 17.10 6.62
C PRO A 62 4.64 18.16 6.04
#